data_AF-A0A2M7BJZ7-F1
#
_entry.id   AF-A0A2M7BJZ7-F1
#
_cell.length_a   1.000
_cell.length_b   1.000
_cell.length_c   1.000
_cell.angle_alpha   90.00
_cell.angle_beta   90.00
_cell.angle_gamma   90.00
#
_symmetry.space_group_name_H-M   'P 1'
#
loop_
_entity.id
_entity.type
_entity.pdbx_description
1 polymer ?
#
loop_
_entity_poly.entity_id
_entity_poly.type
_entity_poly.pdbx_seq_one_letter_code
_entity_poly.pdbx_strand_id
1 'polypeptide(L)'
;MEVKEILFPTEPYNLKIIPKLTRLDLLPPDQNSQIIQDIVIAKILIKIIAEHHPPVSPQLFVELINFYNRRVPELLILADPVLRIILLEGNPAHRQAIKTRACAVLINHYEIETLIIYISFHQVYSWEEKQTLFQSLTAFQKIYRKLLESHEWIGNKDQISLTWFGKDFDSLKKKAEFRDNFSSLVDHFLELLRSNAKHEALQMGQFLVLRFNNEDILRLLHNKMETGDLKNNAALKKLIFRRIHTIMQEFRREYISQKLDANLTRFIAELEIQSVESMRQITDGTVPQTIILRGSLKGGRPKPDHALNPELAEKLLEYNLTLLFDLYPVSPLAQKILFLVSRIAEHLELTKVDLVKFIFYLERLLIFLQQLEEFNITLVEGPCYGTILNPFQMNSLSLIVEGAYFASTGYWFGSTISPSVIRCINPRAIPNCLGILDRHIFSRISLLTGAYCGAPFDLDSTNRYDWDEEPEICQIRPGYFLIDIPGNLRRSWEKPQTFQRRILQAKINKKDWV
;
A
#
# COMPACT_ATOMS: atom_id res chain seq x y z
N MET A 1 -20.82 -28.69 6.26
CA MET A 1 -22.01 -27.82 6.29
C MET A 1 -21.61 -26.35 6.26
N GLU A 2 -20.63 -25.94 7.08
CA GLU A 2 -20.16 -24.55 7.24
C GLU A 2 -19.61 -23.89 5.94
N VAL A 3 -18.81 -24.58 5.12
CA VAL A 3 -18.24 -24.01 3.88
C VAL A 3 -19.30 -23.67 2.83
N LYS A 4 -20.38 -24.46 2.72
CA LYS A 4 -21.47 -24.21 1.76
C LYS A 4 -22.23 -22.94 2.12
N GLU A 5 -22.48 -22.72 3.41
CA GLU A 5 -23.12 -21.51 3.92
C GLU A 5 -22.24 -20.27 3.75
N ILE A 6 -20.92 -20.44 3.83
CA ILE A 6 -19.95 -19.37 3.58
C ILE A 6 -19.93 -18.96 2.10
N LEU A 7 -19.89 -19.92 1.16
CA LEU A 7 -19.77 -19.64 -0.28
C LEU A 7 -21.10 -19.19 -0.92
N PHE A 8 -22.21 -19.63 -0.35
CA PHE A 8 -23.56 -19.35 -0.85
C PHE A 8 -24.41 -18.72 0.25
N PRO A 9 -24.06 -17.50 0.71
CA PRO A 9 -24.87 -16.82 1.71
C PRO A 9 -26.23 -16.43 1.10
N THR A 10 -27.25 -16.44 1.95
CA THR A 10 -28.61 -15.97 1.61
C THR A 10 -28.69 -14.44 1.51
N GLU A 11 -27.72 -13.74 2.10
CA GLU A 11 -27.58 -12.28 2.08
C GLU A 11 -26.27 -11.87 1.37
N PRO A 12 -26.14 -10.61 0.93
CA PRO A 12 -24.87 -10.05 0.45
C PRO A 12 -23.73 -10.24 1.47
N TYR A 13 -22.52 -10.48 0.97
CA TYR A 13 -21.35 -10.58 1.84
C TYR A 13 -21.12 -9.30 2.65
N ASN A 14 -20.85 -9.47 3.94
CA ASN A 14 -20.53 -8.41 4.88
C ASN A 14 -19.52 -8.92 5.93
N LEU A 15 -19.11 -8.07 6.87
CA LEU A 15 -18.09 -8.38 7.87
C LEU A 15 -18.43 -9.57 8.79
N LYS A 16 -19.70 -10.01 8.87
CA LYS A 16 -20.08 -11.20 9.64
C LYS A 16 -19.46 -12.49 9.09
N ILE A 17 -18.93 -12.47 7.86
CA ILE A 17 -18.21 -13.61 7.29
C ILE A 17 -16.81 -13.81 7.91
N ILE A 18 -16.20 -12.75 8.44
CA ILE A 18 -14.82 -12.78 8.94
C ILE A 18 -14.67 -13.76 10.12
N PRO A 19 -15.51 -13.72 11.17
CA PRO A 19 -15.43 -14.71 12.25
C PRO A 19 -15.67 -16.14 11.80
N LYS A 20 -16.49 -16.37 10.76
CA LYS A 20 -16.73 -17.70 10.19
C LYS A 20 -15.49 -18.22 9.49
N LEU A 21 -14.79 -17.37 8.74
CA LEU A 21 -13.53 -17.72 8.08
C LEU A 21 -12.44 -18.01 9.12
N THR A 22 -12.31 -17.20 10.17
CA THR A 22 -11.31 -17.41 11.24
C THR A 22 -11.53 -18.74 11.98
N ARG A 23 -12.77 -19.23 12.09
CA ARG A 23 -13.03 -20.55 12.70
C ARG A 23 -12.54 -21.71 11.84
N LEU A 24 -12.42 -21.54 10.52
CA LEU A 24 -11.86 -22.58 9.65
C LEU A 24 -10.38 -22.83 9.94
N ASP A 25 -9.64 -21.82 10.41
CA ASP A 25 -8.24 -21.95 10.85
C ASP A 25 -8.09 -22.78 12.14
N LEU A 26 -9.15 -22.93 12.95
CA LEU A 26 -9.13 -23.65 14.22
C LEU A 26 -9.45 -25.15 14.07
N LEU A 27 -9.75 -25.62 12.85
CA LEU A 27 -9.90 -27.05 12.58
C LEU A 27 -8.54 -27.74 12.73
N PRO A 28 -8.50 -29.01 13.20
CA PRO A 28 -7.25 -29.75 13.34
C PRO A 28 -6.42 -29.66 12.05
N PRO A 29 -5.08 -29.51 12.15
CA PRO A 29 -4.19 -29.38 11.01
C PRO A 29 -4.02 -30.73 10.30
N ASP A 30 -5.11 -31.30 9.81
CA ASP A 30 -5.04 -32.20 8.67
C ASP A 30 -4.71 -31.29 7.49
N GLN A 31 -3.64 -31.61 6.76
CA GLN A 31 -2.85 -30.76 5.84
C GLN A 31 -3.61 -29.91 4.78
N ASN A 32 -4.94 -29.95 4.73
CA ASN A 32 -5.79 -29.29 3.73
C ASN A 32 -6.68 -28.15 4.28
N SER A 33 -6.75 -27.89 5.59
CA SER A 33 -7.65 -26.85 6.14
C SER A 33 -7.31 -25.44 5.64
N GLN A 34 -6.02 -25.10 5.55
CA GLN A 34 -5.54 -23.81 5.08
C GLN A 34 -5.83 -23.59 3.58
N ILE A 35 -5.55 -24.61 2.75
CA ILE A 35 -5.84 -24.57 1.30
C ILE A 35 -7.34 -24.40 1.07
N ILE A 36 -8.18 -25.11 1.82
CA ILE A 36 -9.64 -24.97 1.72
C ILE A 36 -10.06 -23.53 1.99
N GLN A 37 -9.52 -22.89 3.03
CA GLN A 37 -9.85 -21.50 3.35
C GLN A 37 -9.34 -20.53 2.28
N ASP A 38 -8.14 -20.73 1.72
CA ASP A 38 -7.64 -19.91 0.62
C ASP A 38 -8.54 -19.99 -0.62
N ILE A 39 -8.98 -21.20 -0.97
CA ILE A 39 -9.96 -21.42 -2.05
C ILE A 39 -11.29 -20.73 -1.72
N VAL A 40 -11.75 -20.80 -0.48
CA VAL A 40 -12.99 -20.17 -0.04
C VAL A 40 -12.90 -18.65 -0.15
N ILE A 41 -11.83 -18.04 0.35
CA ILE A 41 -11.61 -16.59 0.27
C ILE A 41 -11.50 -16.15 -1.20
N ALA A 42 -10.74 -16.88 -2.03
CA ALA A 42 -10.62 -16.60 -3.45
C ALA A 42 -12.00 -16.61 -4.15
N LYS A 43 -12.85 -17.60 -3.84
CA LYS A 43 -14.23 -17.67 -4.38
C LYS A 43 -15.11 -16.52 -3.88
N ILE A 44 -14.98 -16.11 -2.62
CA ILE A 44 -15.68 -14.95 -2.08
C ILE A 44 -15.25 -13.70 -2.85
N LEU A 45 -13.95 -13.48 -3.04
CA LEU A 45 -13.41 -12.34 -3.78
C LEU A 45 -13.92 -12.30 -5.23
N ILE A 46 -13.81 -13.41 -5.97
CA ILE A 46 -14.34 -13.51 -7.35
C ILE A 46 -15.82 -13.13 -7.40
N LYS A 47 -16.61 -13.64 -6.45
CA LYS A 47 -18.04 -13.35 -6.37
C LYS A 47 -18.31 -11.88 -6.06
N ILE A 48 -17.58 -11.28 -5.12
CA ILE A 48 -17.75 -9.86 -4.78
C ILE A 48 -17.37 -8.94 -5.95
N ILE A 49 -16.37 -9.31 -6.74
CA ILE A 49 -15.85 -8.53 -7.88
C ILE A 49 -16.79 -8.55 -9.09
N ALA A 50 -17.60 -9.60 -9.25
CA ALA A 50 -18.45 -9.78 -10.42
C ALA A 50 -19.54 -8.68 -10.55
N GLU A 51 -19.77 -8.22 -11.79
CA GLU A 51 -20.53 -7.01 -12.20
C GLU A 51 -21.98 -6.91 -11.69
N HIS A 52 -22.54 -7.99 -11.13
CA HIS A 52 -23.94 -8.05 -10.68
C HIS A 52 -24.11 -8.16 -9.17
N HIS A 53 -23.01 -8.05 -8.40
CA HIS A 53 -23.10 -8.11 -6.95
C HIS A 53 -23.35 -6.75 -6.30
N PRO A 54 -24.20 -6.71 -5.25
CA PRO A 54 -24.40 -5.49 -4.47
C PRO A 54 -23.06 -5.03 -3.87
N PRO A 55 -22.82 -3.71 -3.79
CA PRO A 55 -21.57 -3.17 -3.31
C PRO A 55 -21.32 -3.63 -1.86
N VAL A 56 -20.14 -4.20 -1.61
CA VAL A 56 -19.69 -4.58 -0.26
C VAL A 56 -18.89 -3.46 0.39
N SER A 57 -18.74 -3.50 1.70
CA SER A 57 -17.89 -2.54 2.43
C SER A 57 -16.41 -2.66 2.03
N PRO A 58 -15.66 -1.56 1.88
CA PRO A 58 -14.21 -1.60 1.65
C PRO A 58 -13.45 -2.41 2.72
N GLN A 59 -13.88 -2.29 3.98
CA GLN A 59 -13.33 -3.06 5.10
C GLN A 59 -13.38 -4.58 4.85
N LEU A 60 -14.40 -5.07 4.14
CA LEU A 60 -14.49 -6.50 3.84
C LEU A 60 -13.35 -6.95 2.90
N PHE A 61 -13.01 -6.15 1.89
CA PHE A 61 -11.85 -6.44 1.03
C PHE A 61 -10.56 -6.43 1.84
N VAL A 62 -10.37 -5.42 2.69
CA VAL A 62 -9.19 -5.30 3.56
C VAL A 62 -9.04 -6.52 4.45
N GLU A 63 -10.12 -6.96 5.11
CA GLU A 63 -10.13 -8.12 5.98
C GLU A 63 -9.89 -9.43 5.21
N LEU A 64 -10.49 -9.61 4.03
CA LEU A 64 -10.27 -10.80 3.19
C LEU A 64 -8.83 -10.87 2.66
N ILE A 65 -8.25 -9.75 2.21
CA ILE A 65 -6.86 -9.66 1.77
C ILE A 65 -5.91 -9.90 2.95
N ASN A 66 -6.26 -9.43 4.16
CA ASN A 66 -5.41 -9.59 5.35
C ASN A 66 -5.24 -11.06 5.80
N PHE A 67 -6.14 -11.97 5.43
CA PHE A 67 -5.90 -13.40 5.64
C PHE A 67 -4.64 -13.86 4.89
N TYR A 68 -4.37 -13.31 3.71
CA TYR A 68 -3.16 -13.62 2.96
C TYR A 68 -1.91 -12.97 3.56
N ASN A 69 -1.98 -11.87 4.31
CA ASN A 69 -0.80 -11.40 5.05
C ASN A 69 -0.33 -12.39 6.14
N ARG A 70 -1.22 -13.26 6.62
CA ARG A 70 -0.94 -14.20 7.72
C ARG A 70 -0.34 -15.53 7.24
N ARG A 71 -0.32 -15.80 5.92
CA ARG A 71 0.15 -17.07 5.35
C ARG A 71 0.45 -16.93 3.86
N VAL A 72 1.22 -17.87 3.29
CA VAL A 72 1.53 -17.87 1.86
C VAL A 72 0.57 -18.81 1.13
N PRO A 73 -0.51 -18.32 0.48
CA PRO A 73 -1.38 -19.18 -0.34
C PRO A 73 -0.62 -19.68 -1.58
N GLU A 74 -1.18 -20.66 -2.31
CA GLU A 74 -0.65 -21.02 -3.62
C GLU A 74 -0.95 -19.93 -4.66
N LEU A 75 0.03 -19.64 -5.53
CA LEU A 75 -0.08 -18.58 -6.56
C LEU A 75 -1.34 -18.69 -7.40
N LEU A 76 -1.67 -19.90 -7.85
CA LEU A 76 -2.82 -20.13 -8.73
C LEU A 76 -4.18 -19.90 -8.03
N ILE A 77 -4.22 -19.98 -6.70
CA ILE A 77 -5.40 -19.66 -5.91
C ILE A 77 -5.51 -18.14 -5.73
N LEU A 78 -4.40 -17.46 -5.46
CA LEU A 78 -4.37 -16.04 -5.09
C LEU A 78 -4.35 -15.08 -6.29
N ALA A 79 -3.62 -15.42 -7.35
CA ALA A 79 -3.24 -14.46 -8.38
C ALA A 79 -4.45 -13.82 -9.08
N ASP A 80 -5.32 -14.61 -9.70
CA ASP A 80 -6.47 -14.06 -10.45
C ASP A 80 -7.42 -13.20 -9.61
N PRO A 81 -7.91 -13.64 -8.42
CA PRO A 81 -8.79 -12.79 -7.62
C PRO A 81 -8.13 -11.49 -7.20
N VAL A 82 -6.85 -11.50 -6.81
CA VAL A 82 -6.14 -10.31 -6.32
C VAL A 82 -5.76 -9.37 -7.48
N LEU A 83 -5.34 -9.89 -8.64
CA LEU A 83 -5.08 -9.08 -9.83
C LEU A 83 -6.34 -8.37 -10.31
N ARG A 84 -7.51 -9.02 -10.25
CA ARG A 84 -8.80 -8.38 -10.56
C ARG A 84 -9.13 -7.24 -9.61
N ILE A 85 -8.76 -7.34 -8.32
CA ILE A 85 -8.91 -6.22 -7.37
C ILE A 85 -8.07 -5.01 -7.81
N ILE A 86 -6.84 -5.23 -8.30
CA ILE A 86 -5.98 -4.17 -8.85
C ILE A 86 -6.65 -3.49 -10.05
N LEU A 87 -7.36 -4.26 -10.88
CA LEU A 87 -8.07 -3.77 -12.07
C LEU A 87 -9.43 -3.14 -11.78
N LEU A 88 -10.01 -3.26 -10.58
CA LEU A 88 -11.34 -2.73 -10.30
C LEU A 88 -11.46 -1.23 -10.60
N GLU A 89 -12.35 -0.90 -11.54
CA GLU A 89 -12.86 0.44 -11.83
C GLU A 89 -14.31 0.57 -11.32
N GLY A 90 -14.79 1.78 -10.99
CA GLY A 90 -16.22 2.03 -10.71
C GLY A 90 -16.63 2.65 -9.36
N ASN A 91 -15.92 2.46 -8.23
CA ASN A 91 -16.27 3.11 -6.94
C ASN A 91 -15.09 3.87 -6.26
N PRO A 92 -15.16 5.20 -6.04
CA PRO A 92 -14.10 5.95 -5.34
C PRO A 92 -13.90 5.50 -3.88
N ALA A 93 -14.90 4.87 -3.26
CA ALA A 93 -14.76 4.31 -1.91
C ALA A 93 -13.84 3.08 -1.82
N HIS A 94 -13.38 2.52 -2.95
CA HIS A 94 -12.72 1.22 -3.00
C HIS A 94 -11.38 1.15 -3.75
N ARG A 95 -10.81 2.26 -4.23
CA ARG A 95 -9.86 2.14 -5.34
C ARG A 95 -8.37 2.19 -5.06
N GLN A 96 -7.80 3.00 -4.15
CA GLN A 96 -6.34 3.00 -4.01
C GLN A 96 -5.81 2.16 -2.85
N ALA A 97 -6.30 2.36 -1.64
CA ALA A 97 -5.78 1.62 -0.48
C ALA A 97 -5.98 0.10 -0.58
N ILE A 98 -7.09 -0.36 -1.17
CA ILE A 98 -7.32 -1.80 -1.41
C ILE A 98 -6.39 -2.33 -2.50
N LYS A 99 -6.17 -1.57 -3.60
CA LYS A 99 -5.23 -1.95 -4.67
C LYS A 99 -3.81 -2.03 -4.15
N THR A 100 -3.41 -1.05 -3.33
CA THR A 100 -2.12 -1.05 -2.63
C THR A 100 -1.95 -2.32 -1.80
N ARG A 101 -2.94 -2.67 -0.96
CA ARG A 101 -2.89 -3.91 -0.17
C ARG A 101 -2.83 -5.16 -1.05
N ALA A 102 -3.59 -5.17 -2.15
CA ALA A 102 -3.55 -6.26 -3.13
C ALA A 102 -2.17 -6.42 -3.80
N CYS A 103 -1.55 -5.31 -4.22
CA CYS A 103 -0.19 -5.30 -4.73
C CYS A 103 0.81 -5.77 -3.68
N ALA A 104 0.73 -5.24 -2.45
CA ALA A 104 1.63 -5.61 -1.36
C ALA A 104 1.56 -7.12 -1.07
N VAL A 105 0.36 -7.70 -0.99
CA VAL A 105 0.20 -9.16 -0.80
C VAL A 105 0.88 -9.95 -1.93
N LEU A 106 0.72 -9.55 -3.20
CA LEU A 106 1.37 -10.26 -4.30
C LEU A 106 2.90 -10.13 -4.25
N ILE A 107 3.43 -8.92 -4.03
CA ILE A 107 4.87 -8.66 -3.99
C ILE A 107 5.55 -9.32 -2.78
N ASN A 108 4.89 -9.34 -1.63
CA ASN A 108 5.43 -9.94 -0.42
C ASN A 108 5.51 -11.48 -0.49
N HIS A 109 4.67 -12.12 -1.31
CA HIS A 109 4.59 -13.59 -1.36
C HIS A 109 5.19 -14.19 -2.62
N TYR A 110 5.29 -13.43 -3.71
CA TYR A 110 5.78 -13.94 -4.97
C TYR A 110 6.80 -13.02 -5.60
N GLU A 111 7.77 -13.66 -6.23
CA GLU A 111 8.77 -12.97 -7.03
C GLU A 111 8.09 -12.22 -8.18
N ILE A 112 8.47 -10.96 -8.36
CA ILE A 112 7.91 -10.09 -9.40
C ILE A 112 8.04 -10.70 -10.80
N GLU A 113 9.10 -11.48 -11.02
CA GLU A 113 9.37 -12.19 -12.26
C GLU A 113 8.27 -13.20 -12.57
N THR A 114 7.87 -13.98 -11.56
CA THR A 114 6.80 -14.97 -11.66
C THR A 114 5.46 -14.29 -11.95
N LEU A 115 5.16 -13.18 -11.28
CA LEU A 115 3.93 -12.42 -11.48
C LEU A 115 3.83 -11.84 -12.90
N ILE A 116 4.89 -11.18 -13.38
CA ILE A 116 4.89 -10.56 -14.72
C ILE A 116 4.80 -11.62 -15.81
N ILE A 117 5.50 -12.74 -15.67
CA ILE A 117 5.41 -13.87 -16.61
C ILE A 117 3.99 -14.45 -16.59
N TYR A 118 3.40 -14.67 -15.42
CA TYR A 118 2.02 -15.15 -15.28
C TYR A 118 1.04 -14.23 -16.01
N ILE A 119 1.07 -12.93 -15.73
CA ILE A 119 0.21 -11.91 -16.36
C ILE A 119 0.42 -11.86 -17.88
N SER A 120 1.68 -11.96 -18.33
CA SER A 120 2.01 -11.94 -19.76
C SER A 120 1.29 -13.06 -20.53
N PHE A 121 1.27 -14.27 -19.97
CA PHE A 121 0.61 -15.44 -20.57
C PHE A 121 -0.88 -15.54 -20.27
N HIS A 122 -1.40 -14.77 -19.32
CA HIS A 122 -2.81 -14.81 -18.97
C HIS A 122 -3.67 -14.31 -20.14
N GLN A 123 -4.61 -15.14 -20.60
CA GLN A 123 -5.41 -14.84 -21.80
C GLN A 123 -6.60 -13.93 -21.53
N VAL A 124 -7.05 -13.87 -20.27
CA VAL A 124 -8.27 -13.13 -19.91
C VAL A 124 -8.05 -11.62 -19.88
N TYR A 125 -6.83 -11.16 -19.58
CA TYR A 125 -6.55 -9.73 -19.47
C TYR A 125 -6.27 -9.10 -20.83
N SER A 126 -6.86 -7.94 -21.09
CA SER A 126 -6.55 -7.09 -22.23
C SER A 126 -5.12 -6.58 -22.17
N TRP A 127 -4.63 -5.99 -23.27
CA TRP A 127 -3.31 -5.38 -23.27
C TRP A 127 -3.22 -4.21 -22.28
N GLU A 128 -4.23 -3.35 -22.24
CA GLU A 128 -4.32 -2.20 -21.33
C GLU A 128 -4.37 -2.64 -19.86
N GLU A 129 -5.14 -3.70 -19.56
CA GLU A 129 -5.20 -4.30 -18.23
C GLU A 129 -3.82 -4.85 -17.82
N LYS A 130 -3.13 -5.55 -18.71
CA LYS A 130 -1.76 -6.04 -18.45
C LYS A 130 -0.79 -4.88 -18.16
N GLN A 131 -0.85 -3.79 -18.94
CA GLN A 131 -0.01 -2.62 -18.69
C GLN A 131 -0.30 -1.99 -17.32
N THR A 132 -1.58 -1.89 -16.95
CA THR A 132 -2.01 -1.39 -15.64
C THR A 132 -1.47 -2.25 -14.50
N LEU A 133 -1.58 -3.58 -14.64
CA LEU A 133 -1.04 -4.52 -13.66
C LEU A 133 0.48 -4.42 -13.56
N PHE A 134 1.20 -4.36 -14.68
CA PHE A 134 2.65 -4.23 -14.69
C PHE A 134 3.12 -2.94 -14.02
N GLN A 135 2.49 -1.81 -14.33
CA GLN A 135 2.81 -0.53 -13.71
C GLN A 135 2.56 -0.57 -12.19
N SER A 136 1.41 -1.10 -11.79
CA SER A 136 1.02 -1.23 -10.39
C SER A 136 2.01 -2.08 -9.61
N LEU A 137 2.28 -3.31 -10.05
CA LEU A 137 3.21 -4.22 -9.39
C LEU A 137 4.65 -3.69 -9.38
N THR A 138 5.08 -3.01 -10.46
CA THR A 138 6.42 -2.40 -10.52
C THR A 138 6.59 -1.32 -9.45
N ALA A 139 5.59 -0.46 -9.24
CA ALA A 139 5.67 0.58 -8.23
C ALA A 139 5.91 -0.01 -6.83
N PHE A 140 5.16 -1.04 -6.46
CA PHE A 140 5.31 -1.72 -5.17
C PHE A 140 6.60 -2.56 -5.08
N GLN A 141 7.04 -3.17 -6.17
CA GLN A 141 8.32 -3.87 -6.23
C GLN A 141 9.50 -2.92 -5.94
N LYS A 142 9.46 -1.68 -6.44
CA LYS A 142 10.52 -0.70 -6.19
C LYS A 142 10.59 -0.29 -4.73
N ILE A 143 9.44 -0.17 -4.06
CA ILE A 143 9.37 0.03 -2.61
C ILE A 143 9.98 -1.19 -1.91
N TYR A 144 9.52 -2.41 -2.21
CA TYR A 144 10.06 -3.65 -1.63
C TYR A 144 11.58 -3.74 -1.79
N ARG A 145 12.12 -3.41 -2.97
CA ARG A 145 13.57 -3.36 -3.23
C ARG A 145 14.28 -2.35 -2.32
N LYS A 146 13.72 -1.14 -2.13
CA LYS A 146 14.30 -0.17 -1.20
C LYS A 146 14.35 -0.72 0.23
N LEU A 147 13.32 -1.46 0.62
CA LEU A 147 13.28 -2.11 1.92
C LEU A 147 14.34 -3.21 2.04
N LEU A 148 14.53 -4.02 0.98
CA LEU A 148 15.65 -4.99 0.93
C LEU A 148 17.00 -4.29 1.08
N GLU A 149 17.23 -3.21 0.34
CA GLU A 149 18.48 -2.43 0.37
C GLU A 149 18.77 -1.80 1.73
N SER A 150 17.72 -1.47 2.49
CA SER A 150 17.87 -0.94 3.85
C SER A 150 18.33 -1.99 4.88
N HIS A 151 18.18 -3.29 4.59
CA HIS A 151 18.66 -4.37 5.43
C HIS A 151 20.05 -4.83 4.94
N GLU A 152 20.97 -5.13 5.86
CA GLU A 152 22.31 -5.61 5.49
C GLU A 152 22.24 -6.91 4.68
N TRP A 153 23.25 -7.12 3.81
CA TRP A 153 23.52 -8.34 3.03
C TRP A 153 22.82 -8.47 1.66
N ILE A 154 22.85 -7.40 0.86
CA ILE A 154 22.72 -7.54 -0.61
C ILE A 154 24.10 -7.84 -1.21
N GLY A 155 24.15 -8.78 -2.15
CA GLY A 155 25.36 -9.21 -2.84
C GLY A 155 26.02 -8.09 -3.64
N ASN A 156 27.31 -8.23 -3.89
CA ASN A 156 28.08 -7.25 -4.66
C ASN A 156 27.97 -7.55 -6.16
N LYS A 157 27.41 -6.61 -6.94
CA LYS A 157 27.33 -6.72 -8.41
C LYS A 157 28.69 -6.91 -9.07
N ASP A 158 29.76 -6.35 -8.52
CA ASP A 158 31.12 -6.56 -9.04
C ASP A 158 31.58 -8.00 -8.85
N GLN A 159 31.24 -8.63 -7.72
CA GLN A 159 31.60 -10.03 -7.47
C GLN A 159 30.85 -10.98 -8.41
N ILE A 160 29.56 -10.72 -8.64
CA ILE A 160 28.76 -11.47 -9.62
C ILE A 160 29.33 -11.23 -11.03
N SER A 161 29.65 -9.99 -11.38
CA SER A 161 30.27 -9.63 -12.66
C SER A 161 31.59 -10.36 -12.89
N LEU A 162 32.46 -10.40 -11.89
CA LEU A 162 33.74 -11.11 -11.94
C LEU A 162 33.52 -12.61 -12.13
N THR A 163 32.51 -13.19 -11.48
CA THR A 163 32.18 -14.61 -11.60
C THR A 163 31.64 -14.96 -12.99
N TRP A 164 30.75 -14.12 -13.54
CA TRP A 164 30.08 -14.39 -14.81
C TRP A 164 30.91 -13.98 -16.04
N PHE A 165 31.67 -12.90 -15.94
CA PHE A 165 32.38 -12.27 -17.07
C PHE A 165 33.90 -12.17 -16.90
N GLY A 166 34.44 -12.52 -15.73
CA GLY A 166 35.87 -12.36 -15.43
C GLY A 166 36.31 -10.90 -15.32
N LYS A 167 35.37 -9.94 -15.19
CA LYS A 167 35.63 -8.50 -15.14
C LYS A 167 34.73 -7.81 -14.13
N ASP A 168 35.20 -6.74 -13.52
CA ASP A 168 34.37 -5.86 -12.70
C ASP A 168 33.26 -5.20 -13.55
N PHE A 169 32.19 -4.77 -12.88
CA PHE A 169 30.99 -4.31 -13.57
C PHE A 169 31.22 -2.97 -14.30
N ASP A 170 32.08 -2.12 -13.76
CA ASP A 170 32.43 -0.84 -14.37
C ASP A 170 33.20 -1.01 -15.69
N SER A 171 34.14 -1.95 -15.73
CA SER A 171 34.86 -2.33 -16.95
C SER A 171 33.92 -2.97 -17.97
N LEU A 172 32.97 -3.80 -17.52
CA LEU A 172 32.00 -4.46 -18.40
C LEU A 172 31.11 -3.44 -19.12
N LYS A 173 30.60 -2.43 -18.40
CA LYS A 173 29.75 -1.35 -18.96
C LYS A 173 30.43 -0.54 -20.07
N LYS A 174 31.77 -0.49 -20.10
CA LYS A 174 32.54 0.28 -21.08
C LYS A 174 32.78 -0.46 -22.40
N LYS A 175 32.52 -1.77 -22.47
CA LYS A 175 32.66 -2.53 -23.71
C LYS A 175 31.62 -2.10 -24.74
N ALA A 176 32.03 -2.05 -26.01
CA ALA A 176 31.17 -1.64 -27.11
C ALA A 176 29.86 -2.45 -27.19
N GLU A 177 29.94 -3.78 -27.04
CA GLU A 177 28.81 -4.72 -27.07
C GLU A 177 27.74 -4.48 -25.98
N PHE A 178 28.09 -3.75 -24.92
CA PHE A 178 27.25 -3.52 -23.75
C PHE A 178 26.91 -2.05 -23.51
N ARG A 179 27.42 -1.15 -24.38
CA ARG A 179 27.30 0.30 -24.21
C ARG A 179 25.94 0.85 -24.62
N ASP A 180 25.19 0.07 -25.39
CA ASP A 180 23.91 0.48 -25.94
C ASP A 180 22.84 0.80 -24.88
N ASN A 181 21.77 1.45 -25.35
CA ASN A 181 20.60 1.72 -24.52
C ASN A 181 19.83 0.43 -24.20
N PHE A 182 18.99 0.50 -23.18
CA PHE A 182 18.24 -0.65 -22.67
C PHE A 182 17.39 -1.36 -23.75
N SER A 183 16.67 -0.59 -24.58
CA SER A 183 15.83 -1.17 -25.64
C SER A 183 16.66 -1.97 -26.65
N SER A 184 17.76 -1.38 -27.12
CA SER A 184 18.65 -2.00 -28.11
C SER A 184 19.32 -3.27 -27.57
N LEU A 185 19.71 -3.30 -26.30
CA LEU A 185 20.26 -4.50 -25.67
C LEU A 185 19.23 -5.64 -25.58
N VAL A 186 17.96 -5.31 -25.31
CA VAL A 186 16.88 -6.30 -25.32
C VAL A 186 16.59 -6.79 -26.74
N ASP A 187 16.62 -5.92 -27.75
CA ASP A 187 16.50 -6.33 -29.16
C ASP A 187 17.62 -7.31 -29.55
N HIS A 188 18.86 -6.98 -29.19
CA HIS A 188 20.01 -7.85 -29.44
C HIS A 188 19.88 -9.21 -28.76
N PHE A 189 19.42 -9.24 -27.50
CA PHE A 189 19.13 -10.51 -26.80
C PHE A 189 18.08 -11.36 -27.54
N LEU A 190 17.01 -10.73 -28.03
CA LEU A 190 15.97 -11.42 -28.80
C LEU A 190 16.51 -11.96 -30.14
N GLU A 191 17.34 -11.19 -30.84
CA GLU A 191 17.98 -11.62 -32.09
C GLU A 191 18.90 -12.83 -31.87
N LEU A 192 19.74 -12.81 -30.82
CA LEU A 192 20.62 -13.91 -30.48
C LEU A 192 19.85 -15.20 -30.14
N LEU A 193 18.71 -15.08 -29.45
CA LEU A 193 17.83 -16.22 -29.20
C LEU A 193 17.19 -16.76 -30.48
N ARG A 194 16.83 -15.89 -31.43
CA ARG A 194 16.26 -16.28 -32.74
C ARG A 194 17.30 -16.95 -33.64
N SER A 195 18.55 -16.48 -33.60
CA SER A 195 19.66 -17.08 -34.35
C SER A 195 20.26 -18.33 -33.68
N ASN A 196 19.73 -18.74 -32.51
CA ASN A 196 20.20 -19.87 -31.72
C ASN A 196 21.68 -19.74 -31.26
N ALA A 197 22.16 -18.50 -31.12
CA ALA A 197 23.46 -18.15 -30.56
C ALA A 197 23.43 -18.24 -29.02
N LYS A 198 23.46 -19.48 -28.51
CA LYS A 198 23.15 -19.77 -27.09
C LYS A 198 24.11 -19.10 -26.10
N HIS A 199 25.41 -19.02 -26.43
CA HIS A 199 26.42 -18.52 -25.50
C HIS A 199 26.35 -16.99 -25.39
N GLU A 200 26.24 -16.33 -26.53
CA GLU A 200 26.11 -14.89 -26.68
C GLU A 200 24.79 -14.41 -26.06
N ALA A 201 23.68 -15.14 -26.30
CA ALA A 201 22.40 -14.84 -25.68
C ALA A 201 22.47 -14.93 -24.15
N LEU A 202 23.18 -15.94 -23.62
CA LEU A 202 23.39 -16.07 -22.18
C LEU A 202 24.16 -14.87 -21.62
N GLN A 203 25.29 -14.49 -22.25
CA GLN A 203 26.08 -13.34 -21.82
C GLN A 203 25.28 -12.03 -21.86
N MET A 204 24.50 -11.82 -22.93
CA MET A 204 23.64 -10.63 -23.04
C MET A 204 22.54 -10.64 -21.97
N GLY A 205 21.89 -11.79 -21.73
CA GLY A 205 20.89 -11.93 -20.67
C GLY A 205 21.44 -11.69 -19.27
N GLN A 206 22.64 -12.23 -18.97
CA GLN A 206 23.36 -11.99 -17.73
C GLN A 206 23.68 -10.50 -17.54
N PHE A 207 24.13 -9.83 -18.61
CA PHE A 207 24.41 -8.40 -18.56
C PHE A 207 23.15 -7.57 -18.31
N LEU A 208 22.04 -7.92 -18.98
CA LEU A 208 20.74 -7.25 -18.79
C LEU A 208 20.30 -7.34 -17.32
N VAL A 209 20.32 -8.54 -16.72
CA VAL A 209 19.91 -8.78 -15.33
C VAL A 209 20.84 -8.08 -14.32
N LEU A 210 22.13 -8.02 -14.62
CA LEU A 210 23.10 -7.32 -13.76
C LEU A 210 22.88 -5.79 -13.78
N ARG A 211 22.54 -5.23 -14.95
CA ARG A 211 22.45 -3.78 -15.17
C ARG A 211 21.07 -3.18 -14.87
N PHE A 212 20.00 -3.87 -15.21
CA PHE A 212 18.63 -3.36 -15.17
C PHE A 212 17.77 -4.16 -14.19
N ASN A 213 16.64 -3.59 -13.78
CA ASN A 213 15.73 -4.28 -12.89
C ASN A 213 14.95 -5.37 -13.64
N ASN A 214 14.71 -6.50 -12.98
CA ASN A 214 14.08 -7.66 -13.60
C ASN A 214 12.68 -7.35 -14.15
N GLU A 215 11.88 -6.58 -13.41
CA GLU A 215 10.55 -6.16 -13.84
C GLU A 215 10.56 -5.27 -15.08
N ASP A 216 11.56 -4.38 -15.20
CA ASP A 216 11.71 -3.52 -16.37
C ASP A 216 12.09 -4.34 -17.61
N ILE A 217 12.97 -5.35 -17.45
CA ILE A 217 13.36 -6.31 -18.51
C ILE A 217 12.14 -7.09 -18.99
N LEU A 218 11.37 -7.68 -18.08
CA LEU A 218 10.22 -8.52 -18.45
C LEU A 218 9.09 -7.72 -19.10
N ARG A 219 8.83 -6.49 -18.65
CA ARG A 219 7.85 -5.59 -19.27
C ARG A 219 8.26 -5.20 -20.70
N LEU A 220 9.52 -4.86 -20.90
CA LEU A 220 10.02 -4.51 -22.23
C LEU A 220 10.00 -5.73 -23.16
N LEU A 221 10.41 -6.91 -22.66
CA LEU A 221 10.31 -8.16 -23.39
C LEU A 221 8.85 -8.46 -23.78
N HIS A 222 7.90 -8.33 -22.85
CA HIS A 222 6.47 -8.49 -23.14
C HIS A 222 6.05 -7.56 -24.28
N ASN A 223 6.34 -6.26 -24.19
CA ASN A 223 5.97 -5.29 -25.21
C ASN A 223 6.55 -5.62 -26.59
N LYS A 224 7.83 -6.01 -26.64
CA LYS A 224 8.49 -6.42 -27.90
C LYS A 224 7.91 -7.72 -28.45
N MET A 225 7.52 -8.66 -27.59
CA MET A 225 6.91 -9.92 -28.00
C MET A 225 5.43 -9.79 -28.41
N GLU A 226 4.75 -8.70 -28.08
CA GLU A 226 3.39 -8.40 -28.55
C GLU A 226 3.36 -7.67 -29.91
N THR A 227 4.52 -7.53 -30.57
CA THR A 227 4.66 -6.93 -31.89
C THR A 227 5.37 -7.87 -32.87
N GLY A 228 5.21 -7.60 -34.18
CA GLY A 228 5.89 -8.34 -35.25
C GLY A 228 5.63 -9.85 -35.26
N ASP A 229 6.61 -10.61 -35.75
CA ASP A 229 6.55 -12.08 -35.90
C ASP A 229 6.44 -12.83 -34.55
N LEU A 230 6.85 -12.19 -33.45
CA LEU A 230 6.84 -12.81 -32.13
C LEU A 230 5.43 -12.92 -31.56
N LYS A 231 4.51 -12.04 -31.97
CA LYS A 231 3.14 -11.95 -31.43
C LYS A 231 2.41 -13.29 -31.42
N ASN A 232 2.53 -14.06 -32.51
CA ASN A 232 1.80 -15.31 -32.70
C ASN A 232 2.62 -16.57 -32.36
N ASN A 233 3.88 -16.44 -31.92
CA ASN A 233 4.76 -17.57 -31.65
C ASN A 233 4.85 -17.90 -30.14
N ALA A 234 3.83 -18.59 -29.63
CA ALA A 234 3.75 -18.94 -28.21
C ALA A 234 4.92 -19.81 -27.72
N ALA A 235 5.45 -20.70 -28.56
CA ALA A 235 6.58 -21.56 -28.21
C ALA A 235 7.86 -20.73 -28.01
N LEU A 236 8.11 -19.77 -28.90
CA LEU A 236 9.25 -18.86 -28.79
C LEU A 236 9.10 -17.90 -27.60
N LYS A 237 7.91 -17.35 -27.34
CA LYS A 237 7.64 -16.55 -26.12
C LYS A 237 7.98 -17.32 -24.85
N LYS A 238 7.54 -18.59 -24.76
CA LYS A 238 7.87 -19.48 -23.63
C LYS A 238 9.37 -19.73 -23.50
N LEU A 239 10.07 -19.93 -24.62
CA LEU A 239 11.52 -20.11 -24.63
C LEU A 239 12.23 -18.85 -24.12
N ILE A 240 11.87 -17.66 -24.62
CA ILE A 240 12.46 -16.37 -24.24
C ILE A 240 12.28 -16.15 -22.73
N PHE A 241 11.04 -16.22 -22.23
CA PHE A 241 10.76 -16.03 -20.81
C PHE A 241 11.48 -17.08 -19.94
N ARG A 242 11.50 -18.35 -20.36
CA ARG A 242 12.24 -19.40 -19.63
C ARG A 242 13.72 -19.08 -19.53
N ARG A 243 14.35 -18.63 -20.63
CA ARG A 243 15.79 -18.32 -20.65
C ARG A 243 16.13 -17.16 -19.73
N ILE A 244 15.44 -16.03 -19.86
CA ILE A 244 15.72 -14.88 -19.02
C ILE A 244 15.37 -15.14 -17.55
N HIS A 245 14.28 -15.86 -17.28
CA HIS A 245 13.89 -16.24 -15.93
C HIS A 245 14.96 -17.10 -15.26
N THR A 246 15.54 -18.09 -15.95
CA THR A 246 16.66 -18.88 -15.39
C THR A 246 17.83 -17.99 -14.96
N ILE A 247 18.22 -17.02 -15.80
CA ILE A 247 19.30 -16.07 -15.48
C ILE A 247 18.94 -15.19 -14.29
N MET A 248 17.69 -14.70 -14.20
CA MET A 248 17.19 -13.92 -13.07
C MET A 248 17.23 -14.71 -11.76
N GLN A 249 16.91 -16.00 -11.80
CA GLN A 249 16.96 -16.88 -10.63
C GLN A 249 18.39 -17.17 -10.19
N GLU A 250 19.32 -17.35 -11.13
CA GLU A 250 20.76 -17.46 -10.84
C GLU A 250 21.28 -16.18 -10.18
N PHE A 251 20.99 -15.02 -10.77
CA PHE A 251 21.33 -13.71 -10.20
C PHE A 251 20.81 -13.57 -8.77
N ARG A 252 19.52 -13.84 -8.55
CA ARG A 252 18.86 -13.67 -7.26
C ARG A 252 19.52 -14.51 -6.16
N ARG A 253 19.89 -15.76 -6.46
CA ARG A 253 20.57 -16.64 -5.50
C ARG A 253 21.94 -16.10 -5.06
N GLU A 254 22.65 -15.42 -5.95
CA GLU A 254 23.94 -14.80 -5.66
C GLU A 254 23.79 -13.41 -5.04
N TYR A 255 22.72 -12.68 -5.37
CA TYR A 255 22.51 -11.28 -5.01
C TYR A 255 21.69 -11.08 -3.73
N ILE A 256 20.75 -11.97 -3.42
CA ILE A 256 19.86 -11.85 -2.26
C ILE A 256 19.94 -13.12 -1.43
N SER A 257 20.35 -12.98 -0.16
CA SER A 257 20.29 -14.09 0.79
C SER A 257 18.84 -14.50 1.05
N GLN A 258 18.52 -15.79 0.93
CA GLN A 258 17.18 -16.32 1.24
C GLN A 258 16.71 -15.97 2.65
N LYS A 259 17.64 -15.91 3.62
CA LYS A 259 17.33 -15.51 5.00
C LYS A 259 16.88 -14.06 5.08
N LEU A 260 17.52 -13.18 4.31
CA LEU A 260 17.18 -11.75 4.26
C LEU A 260 15.78 -11.56 3.69
N ASP A 261 15.50 -12.19 2.56
CA ASP A 261 14.20 -12.11 1.87
C ASP A 261 13.06 -12.62 2.77
N ALA A 262 13.25 -13.76 3.43
CA ALA A 262 12.27 -14.33 4.36
C ALA A 262 12.03 -13.44 5.61
N ASN A 263 13.09 -12.84 6.16
CA ASN A 263 12.98 -11.95 7.31
C ASN A 263 12.23 -10.66 6.96
N LEU A 264 12.55 -10.05 5.81
CA LEU A 264 11.86 -8.84 5.36
C LEU A 264 10.39 -9.13 5.07
N THR A 265 10.10 -10.22 4.35
CA THR A 265 8.72 -10.64 4.05
C THR A 265 7.90 -10.78 5.33
N ARG A 266 8.46 -11.43 6.35
CA ARG A 266 7.80 -11.56 7.67
C ARG A 266 7.58 -10.22 8.34
N PHE A 267 8.61 -9.37 8.36
CA PHE A 267 8.52 -8.05 8.96
C PHE A 267 7.44 -7.17 8.33
N ILE A 268 7.35 -7.17 6.99
CA ILE A 268 6.29 -6.43 6.27
C ILE A 268 4.91 -7.01 6.60
N ALA A 269 4.77 -8.34 6.59
CA ALA A 269 3.52 -9.00 6.95
C ALA A 269 3.06 -8.62 8.37
N GLU A 270 3.97 -8.60 9.35
CA GLU A 270 3.68 -8.19 10.73
C GLU A 270 3.20 -6.73 10.80
N LEU A 271 3.85 -5.81 10.09
CA LEU A 271 3.44 -4.40 10.02
C LEU A 271 2.04 -4.23 9.40
N GLU A 272 1.72 -5.00 8.37
CA GLU A 272 0.39 -4.99 7.74
C GLU A 272 -0.68 -5.57 8.66
N ILE A 273 -0.38 -6.68 9.36
CA ILE A 273 -1.28 -7.28 10.35
C ILE A 273 -1.55 -6.29 11.49
N GLN A 274 -0.51 -5.68 12.06
CA GLN A 274 -0.65 -4.69 13.13
C GLN A 274 -1.49 -3.49 12.67
N SER A 275 -1.30 -3.04 11.43
CA SER A 275 -2.14 -1.98 10.85
C SER A 275 -3.61 -2.39 10.84
N VAL A 276 -3.93 -3.62 10.43
CA VAL A 276 -5.31 -4.14 10.41
C VAL A 276 -5.88 -4.35 11.81
N GLU A 277 -5.08 -4.80 12.76
CA GLU A 277 -5.53 -4.94 14.15
C GLU A 277 -5.82 -3.59 14.80
N SER A 278 -4.98 -2.58 14.54
CA SER A 278 -5.27 -1.20 14.93
C SER A 278 -6.56 -0.67 14.28
N MET A 279 -6.88 -1.08 13.05
CA MET A 279 -8.18 -0.76 12.43
C MET A 279 -9.35 -1.38 13.20
N ARG A 280 -9.22 -2.64 13.65
CA ARG A 280 -10.28 -3.35 14.37
C ARG A 280 -10.56 -2.74 15.75
N GLN A 281 -9.53 -2.30 16.46
CA GLN A 281 -9.68 -1.64 17.76
C GLN A 281 -10.49 -0.34 17.69
N ILE A 282 -10.46 0.36 16.54
CA ILE A 282 -11.26 1.58 16.30
C ILE A 282 -12.75 1.25 16.03
N THR A 283 -13.12 -0.02 15.84
CA THR A 283 -14.47 -0.44 15.41
C THR A 283 -15.36 -1.05 16.49
N ASP A 284 -14.94 -1.08 17.76
CA ASP A 284 -15.71 -1.68 18.88
C ASP A 284 -16.90 -0.83 19.39
N GLY A 285 -17.41 0.08 18.56
CA GLY A 285 -18.67 0.80 18.78
C GLY A 285 -19.85 0.08 18.13
N THR A 286 -20.93 -0.15 18.88
CA THR A 286 -22.23 -0.66 18.43
C THR A 286 -22.96 0.32 17.49
N VAL A 287 -22.42 0.56 16.29
CA VAL A 287 -22.99 1.46 15.28
C VAL A 287 -23.24 0.71 13.95
N PRO A 288 -24.39 0.91 13.27
CA PRO A 288 -24.78 0.08 12.13
C PRO A 288 -23.83 0.15 10.94
N GLN A 289 -23.62 -1.00 10.30
CA GLN A 289 -22.78 -1.27 9.12
C GLN A 289 -23.16 -0.51 7.82
N THR A 290 -24.13 0.42 7.87
CA THR A 290 -24.82 0.91 6.67
C THR A 290 -24.82 2.44 6.61
N ILE A 291 -23.66 3.03 6.29
CA ILE A 291 -23.62 4.28 5.53
C ILE A 291 -22.82 4.00 4.27
N ILE A 292 -23.46 3.29 3.34
CA ILE A 292 -23.01 3.30 1.95
C ILE A 292 -23.36 4.68 1.43
N LEU A 293 -22.37 5.47 1.00
CA LEU A 293 -22.60 6.72 0.26
C LEU A 293 -23.17 6.40 -1.13
N ARG A 294 -24.38 5.81 -1.18
CA ARG A 294 -25.17 5.69 -2.40
C ARG A 294 -25.59 7.10 -2.79
N GLY A 295 -24.92 7.66 -3.79
CA GLY A 295 -25.43 8.81 -4.54
C GLY A 295 -24.58 10.08 -4.54
N SER A 296 -23.43 10.14 -3.84
CA SER A 296 -22.64 11.39 -3.75
C SER A 296 -21.46 11.50 -4.72
N LEU A 297 -21.07 10.42 -5.40
CA LEU A 297 -19.86 10.36 -6.21
C LEU A 297 -20.16 10.05 -7.69
N LYS A 298 -21.27 10.57 -8.22
CA LYS A 298 -21.49 10.65 -9.67
C LYS A 298 -20.58 11.74 -10.23
N GLY A 299 -19.31 11.41 -10.42
CA GLY A 299 -18.30 12.34 -10.91
C GLY A 299 -16.94 12.05 -10.30
N GLY A 300 -16.41 10.85 -10.51
CA GLY A 300 -14.96 10.69 -10.41
C GLY A 300 -14.37 11.61 -11.46
N ARG A 301 -13.63 12.64 -11.03
CA ARG A 301 -12.86 13.46 -11.97
C ARG A 301 -11.89 12.53 -12.70
N PRO A 302 -11.61 12.77 -14.00
CA PRO A 302 -10.48 12.13 -14.65
C PRO A 302 -9.22 12.34 -13.79
N LYS A 303 -8.36 11.33 -13.74
CA LYS A 303 -7.08 11.37 -13.00
C LYS A 303 -6.39 12.70 -13.33
N PRO A 304 -6.25 13.62 -12.36
CA PRO A 304 -5.65 14.91 -12.66
C PRO A 304 -4.18 14.69 -13.00
N ASP A 305 -3.74 15.26 -14.12
CA ASP A 305 -2.34 15.22 -14.55
C ASP A 305 -1.56 16.29 -13.79
N HIS A 306 -1.25 15.97 -12.53
CA HIS A 306 -0.42 16.83 -11.69
C HIS A 306 1.04 16.52 -11.92
N ALA A 307 1.74 17.44 -12.59
CA ALA A 307 3.19 17.37 -12.73
C ALA A 307 3.86 17.29 -11.35
N LEU A 308 4.86 16.42 -11.23
CA LEU A 308 5.65 16.25 -10.03
C LEU A 308 6.58 17.45 -9.84
N ASN A 309 6.52 18.10 -8.68
CA ASN A 309 7.44 19.16 -8.30
C ASN A 309 8.88 18.61 -8.21
N PRO A 310 9.90 19.29 -8.79
CA PRO A 310 11.30 18.87 -8.74
C PRO A 310 11.84 18.59 -7.32
N GLU A 311 11.51 19.41 -6.33
CA GLU A 311 11.98 19.24 -4.94
C GLU A 311 11.43 17.94 -4.32
N LEU A 312 10.15 17.66 -4.59
CA LEU A 312 9.53 16.41 -4.17
C LEU A 312 10.06 15.23 -4.98
N ALA A 313 10.37 15.42 -6.27
CA ALA A 313 10.89 14.36 -7.14
C ALA A 313 12.19 13.76 -6.59
N GLU A 314 13.10 14.61 -6.12
CA GLU A 314 14.36 14.17 -5.49
C GLU A 314 14.08 13.31 -4.25
N LYS A 315 13.15 13.75 -3.39
CA LYS A 315 12.77 13.01 -2.18
C LYS A 315 12.06 11.68 -2.49
N LEU A 316 11.15 11.67 -3.45
CA LEU A 316 10.49 10.42 -3.85
C LEU A 316 11.46 9.44 -4.50
N LEU A 317 12.47 9.93 -5.22
CA LEU A 317 13.54 9.09 -5.77
C LEU A 317 14.38 8.44 -4.66
N GLU A 318 14.73 9.20 -3.61
CA GLU A 318 15.47 8.70 -2.43
C GLU A 318 14.79 7.47 -1.81
N TYR A 319 13.44 7.48 -1.74
CA TYR A 319 12.63 6.42 -1.13
C TYR A 319 12.00 5.43 -2.14
N ASN A 320 12.35 5.49 -3.43
CA ASN A 320 11.77 4.68 -4.51
C ASN A 320 10.23 4.80 -4.66
N LEU A 321 9.67 5.98 -4.37
CA LEU A 321 8.23 6.28 -4.43
C LEU A 321 7.79 6.99 -5.71
N THR A 322 8.70 7.31 -6.65
CA THR A 322 8.37 8.05 -7.88
C THR A 322 7.29 7.37 -8.72
N LEU A 323 7.40 6.07 -8.96
CA LEU A 323 6.37 5.34 -9.72
C LEU A 323 5.03 5.25 -8.98
N LEU A 324 5.05 5.28 -7.65
CA LEU A 324 3.82 5.32 -6.86
C LEU A 324 3.09 6.65 -7.05
N PHE A 325 3.84 7.76 -7.18
CA PHE A 325 3.27 9.06 -7.55
C PHE A 325 2.67 9.03 -8.96
N ASP A 326 3.33 8.39 -9.93
CA ASP A 326 2.75 8.26 -11.28
C ASP A 326 1.41 7.52 -11.27
N LEU A 327 1.24 6.56 -10.34
CA LEU A 327 -0.05 5.89 -10.12
C LEU A 327 -1.06 6.81 -9.42
N TYR A 328 -0.61 7.57 -8.42
CA TYR A 328 -1.42 8.37 -7.51
C TYR A 328 -0.96 9.84 -7.46
N PRO A 329 -1.09 10.59 -8.57
CA PRO A 329 -0.67 11.98 -8.61
C PRO A 329 -1.56 12.81 -7.69
N VAL A 330 -0.96 13.77 -7.00
CA VAL A 330 -1.64 14.66 -6.05
C VAL A 330 -1.37 16.13 -6.37
N SER A 331 -2.29 17.00 -5.97
CA SER A 331 -2.25 18.44 -6.20
C SER A 331 -0.99 19.11 -5.64
N PRO A 332 -0.60 20.30 -6.15
CA PRO A 332 0.57 21.02 -5.66
C PRO A 332 0.59 21.27 -4.14
N LEU A 333 -0.57 21.49 -3.52
CA LEU A 333 -0.66 21.68 -2.07
C LEU A 333 -0.43 20.38 -1.29
N ALA A 334 -0.97 19.25 -1.78
CA ALA A 334 -0.68 17.93 -1.24
C ALA A 334 0.81 17.55 -1.42
N GLN A 335 1.42 17.90 -2.56
CA GLN A 335 2.86 17.73 -2.78
C GLN A 335 3.71 18.50 -1.76
N LYS A 336 3.33 19.74 -1.40
CA LYS A 336 4.01 20.51 -0.34
C LYS A 336 3.98 19.77 1.00
N ILE A 337 2.84 19.18 1.37
CA ILE A 337 2.71 18.41 2.61
C ILE A 337 3.58 17.16 2.57
N LEU A 338 3.51 16.39 1.48
CA LEU A 338 4.33 15.19 1.32
C LEU A 338 5.83 15.52 1.39
N PHE A 339 6.24 16.64 0.79
CA PHE A 339 7.60 17.14 0.88
C PHE A 339 7.99 17.48 2.33
N LEU A 340 7.18 18.28 3.05
CA LEU A 340 7.43 18.64 4.45
C LEU A 340 7.56 17.41 5.36
N VAL A 341 6.72 16.39 5.16
CA VAL A 341 6.79 15.15 5.92
C VAL A 341 8.01 14.32 5.52
N SER A 342 8.36 14.25 4.23
CA SER A 342 9.52 13.49 3.75
C SER A 342 10.84 13.98 4.35
N ARG A 343 10.90 15.26 4.74
CA ARG A 343 12.07 15.86 5.38
C ARG A 343 12.20 15.57 6.87
N ILE A 344 11.20 14.95 7.50
CA ILE A 344 11.28 14.56 8.92
C ILE A 344 12.51 13.68 9.17
N ALA A 345 12.81 12.76 8.25
CA ALA A 345 13.98 11.89 8.34
C ALA A 345 15.32 12.64 8.41
N GLU A 346 15.41 13.87 7.88
CA GLU A 346 16.63 14.70 7.94
C GLU A 346 16.93 15.20 9.36
N HIS A 347 15.92 15.21 10.23
CA HIS A 347 16.00 15.72 11.59
C HIS A 347 16.17 14.61 12.64
N LEU A 348 16.39 13.37 12.20
CA LEU A 348 16.35 12.19 13.04
C LEU A 348 17.47 11.22 12.69
N GLU A 349 18.07 10.63 13.72
CA GLU A 349 18.91 9.46 13.56
C GLU A 349 18.01 8.21 13.46
N LEU A 350 17.65 7.84 12.24
CA LEU A 350 16.80 6.68 11.98
C LEU A 350 17.62 5.40 12.07
N THR A 351 17.17 4.43 12.88
CA THR A 351 17.62 3.05 12.67
C THR A 351 17.07 2.54 11.34
N LYS A 352 17.62 1.43 10.84
CA LYS A 352 17.14 0.79 9.60
C LYS A 352 15.66 0.41 9.68
N VAL A 353 15.24 -0.10 10.82
CA VAL A 353 13.84 -0.47 11.09
C VAL A 353 12.94 0.77 11.02
N ASP A 354 13.42 1.91 11.53
CA ASP A 354 12.67 3.16 11.54
C ASP A 354 12.57 3.77 10.13
N LEU A 355 13.63 3.63 9.32
CA LEU A 355 13.59 4.02 7.91
C LEU A 355 12.54 3.22 7.13
N VAL A 356 12.42 1.91 7.37
CA VAL A 356 11.40 1.07 6.72
C VAL A 356 9.99 1.53 7.10
N LYS A 357 9.75 1.75 8.41
CA LYS A 357 8.46 2.28 8.89
C LYS A 357 8.16 3.65 8.28
N PHE A 358 9.17 4.50 8.13
CA PHE A 358 9.03 5.82 7.53
C PHE A 358 8.67 5.75 6.04
N ILE A 359 9.29 4.85 5.27
CA ILE A 359 8.94 4.63 3.85
C ILE A 359 7.47 4.17 3.72
N PHE A 360 7.03 3.22 4.54
CA PHE A 360 5.62 2.81 4.58
C PHE A 360 4.68 3.96 4.98
N TYR A 361 5.11 4.82 5.90
CA TYR A 361 4.34 5.99 6.27
C TYR A 361 4.18 6.96 5.09
N LEU A 362 5.24 7.22 4.32
CA LEU A 362 5.18 8.06 3.12
C LEU A 362 4.32 7.46 2.00
N GLU A 363 4.42 6.15 1.77
CA GLU A 363 3.55 5.42 0.84
C GLU A 363 2.07 5.62 1.20
N ARG A 364 1.73 5.35 2.47
CA ARG A 364 0.38 5.50 3.02
C ARG A 364 -0.10 6.94 2.99
N LEU A 365 0.79 7.90 3.25
CA LEU A 365 0.47 9.32 3.18
C LEU A 365 0.11 9.74 1.76
N LEU A 366 0.90 9.36 0.76
CA LEU A 366 0.62 9.67 -0.65
C LEU A 366 -0.77 9.14 -1.06
N ILE A 367 -1.06 7.88 -0.74
CA ILE A 367 -2.36 7.25 -1.04
C ILE A 367 -3.49 8.01 -0.31
N PHE A 368 -3.28 8.38 0.95
CA PHE A 368 -4.28 9.11 1.72
C PHE A 368 -4.56 10.51 1.13
N LEU A 369 -3.51 11.24 0.74
CA LEU A 369 -3.64 12.56 0.10
C LEU A 369 -4.42 12.47 -1.21
N GLN A 370 -4.12 11.44 -2.02
CA GLN A 370 -4.86 11.18 -3.24
C GLN A 370 -6.35 10.90 -2.96
N GLN A 371 -6.65 10.12 -1.91
CA GLN A 371 -8.02 9.84 -1.53
C GLN A 371 -8.78 11.10 -1.10
N LEU A 372 -8.14 12.05 -0.40
CA LEU A 372 -8.78 13.33 -0.06
C LEU A 372 -9.30 14.02 -1.34
N GLU A 373 -8.46 14.07 -2.37
CA GLU A 373 -8.81 14.69 -3.65
C GLU A 373 -9.93 13.94 -4.38
N GLU A 374 -9.93 12.60 -4.35
CA GLU A 374 -11.04 11.78 -4.88
C GLU A 374 -12.38 12.08 -4.18
N PHE A 375 -12.34 12.36 -2.87
CA PHE A 375 -13.52 12.75 -2.09
C PHE A 375 -13.87 14.23 -2.19
N ASN A 376 -13.14 15.02 -2.99
CA ASN A 376 -13.24 16.49 -3.04
C ASN A 376 -13.03 17.14 -1.66
N ILE A 377 -12.29 16.48 -0.77
CA ILE A 377 -11.80 17.08 0.48
C ILE A 377 -10.55 17.86 0.12
N THR A 378 -10.62 19.18 0.20
CA THR A 378 -9.55 20.06 -0.26
C THR A 378 -8.68 20.48 0.90
N LEU A 379 -7.37 20.49 0.67
CA LEU A 379 -6.43 21.16 1.57
C LEU A 379 -6.65 22.67 1.44
N VAL A 380 -6.74 23.36 2.59
CA VAL A 380 -7.02 24.79 2.65
C VAL A 380 -5.72 25.51 3.02
N GLU A 381 -5.35 26.53 2.24
CA GLU A 381 -4.32 27.48 2.67
C GLU A 381 -4.85 28.28 3.87
N GLY A 382 -4.21 28.12 5.02
CA GLY A 382 -4.65 28.68 6.30
C GLY A 382 -3.60 28.46 7.38
N PRO A 383 -3.91 28.66 8.69
CA PRO A 383 -2.99 28.35 9.76
C PRO A 383 -2.70 26.84 9.77
N CYS A 384 -1.62 26.45 9.10
CA CYS A 384 -1.05 25.14 9.16
C CYS A 384 -0.05 25.12 10.31
N TYR A 385 -0.17 24.12 11.16
CA TYR A 385 0.75 23.99 12.29
C TYR A 385 2.06 23.30 11.89
N GLY A 386 2.26 23.07 10.58
CA GLY A 386 3.46 22.49 9.99
C GLY A 386 3.85 21.15 10.60
N THR A 387 5.00 20.61 10.19
CA THR A 387 5.62 19.50 10.91
C THR A 387 6.00 19.97 12.31
N ILE A 388 5.59 19.23 13.34
CA ILE A 388 5.93 19.52 14.73
C ILE A 388 7.16 18.70 15.06
N LEU A 389 8.32 19.33 15.13
CA LEU A 389 9.61 18.67 15.31
C LEU A 389 9.99 18.46 16.78
N ASN A 390 9.28 19.06 17.74
CA ASN A 390 9.58 18.83 19.16
C ASN A 390 8.38 19.19 20.06
N PRO A 391 8.39 18.73 21.33
CA PRO A 391 7.34 19.04 22.30
C PRO A 391 7.17 20.55 22.56
N PHE A 392 8.24 21.36 22.47
CA PHE A 392 8.13 22.80 22.66
C PHE A 392 7.32 23.48 21.55
N GLN A 393 7.48 23.04 20.29
CA GLN A 393 6.65 23.49 19.17
C GLN A 393 5.20 23.08 19.37
N MET A 394 4.94 21.88 19.90
CA MET A 394 3.58 21.45 20.25
C MET A 394 2.95 22.34 21.32
N ASN A 395 3.70 22.67 22.36
CA ASN A 395 3.24 23.51 23.46
C ASN A 395 3.10 25.00 23.07
N SER A 396 3.87 25.44 22.07
CA SER A 396 3.78 26.80 21.51
C SER A 396 2.68 26.94 20.44
N LEU A 397 2.06 25.84 20.01
CA LEU A 397 0.83 25.90 19.23
C LEU A 397 -0.26 26.53 20.09
N SER A 398 -0.50 27.81 19.88
CA SER A 398 -1.70 28.48 20.36
C SER A 398 -2.91 27.66 19.90
N LEU A 399 -3.69 27.22 20.89
CA LEU A 399 -5.08 26.80 20.84
C LEU A 399 -5.58 26.49 19.42
N ILE A 400 -5.63 25.21 19.04
CA ILE A 400 -6.13 24.79 17.72
C ILE A 400 -7.52 25.41 17.51
N VAL A 401 -7.67 26.10 16.38
CA VAL A 401 -8.94 26.70 15.97
C VAL A 401 -9.96 25.60 15.67
N GLU A 402 -11.24 25.88 15.86
CA GLU A 402 -12.28 24.94 15.44
C GLU A 402 -12.18 24.67 13.93
N GLY A 403 -12.13 23.39 13.52
CA GLY A 403 -11.89 23.03 12.13
C GLY A 403 -11.68 21.53 11.90
N ALA A 404 -11.56 21.15 10.64
CA ALA A 404 -11.16 19.81 10.23
C ALA A 404 -9.71 19.84 9.76
N TYR A 405 -8.91 18.90 10.25
CA TYR A 405 -7.48 18.85 9.99
C TYR A 405 -7.10 17.48 9.46
N PHE A 406 -6.26 17.45 8.44
CA PHE A 406 -5.45 16.30 8.12
C PHE A 406 -4.31 16.18 9.16
N ALA A 407 -4.24 15.04 9.85
CA ALA A 407 -3.20 14.74 10.83
C ALA A 407 -3.07 13.24 11.13
N SER A 408 -1.87 12.82 11.55
CA SER A 408 -1.66 11.55 12.24
C SER A 408 -1.80 11.77 13.74
N THR A 409 -2.57 10.93 14.43
CA THR A 409 -2.75 11.01 15.90
C THR A 409 -1.58 10.46 16.69
N GLY A 410 -0.51 10.01 16.04
CA GLY A 410 0.64 9.36 16.69
C GLY A 410 1.99 9.89 16.24
N TYR A 411 3.02 9.48 16.98
CA TYR A 411 4.44 9.65 16.63
C TYR A 411 4.76 8.94 15.33
N TRP A 412 5.62 9.52 14.48
CA TRP A 412 6.08 8.82 13.28
C TRP A 412 6.85 7.51 13.64
N PHE A 413 7.43 7.43 14.84
CA PHE A 413 8.16 6.24 15.35
C PHE A 413 7.24 5.07 15.75
N GLY A 414 5.99 5.35 16.14
CA GLY A 414 4.97 4.35 16.55
C GLY A 414 3.93 4.05 15.45
N SER A 415 4.25 4.35 14.19
CA SER A 415 3.31 4.62 13.08
C SER A 415 2.61 3.41 12.44
N THR A 416 2.11 2.46 13.23
CA THR A 416 1.04 1.56 12.73
C THR A 416 -0.27 2.32 12.47
N ILE A 417 -0.38 3.53 13.04
CA ILE A 417 -1.52 4.43 12.96
C ILE A 417 -1.57 5.11 11.58
N SER A 418 -2.59 4.77 10.79
CA SER A 418 -2.82 5.37 9.48
C SER A 418 -3.10 6.88 9.57
N PRO A 419 -2.67 7.68 8.57
CA PRO A 419 -3.09 9.07 8.45
C PRO A 419 -4.61 9.22 8.50
N SER A 420 -5.06 10.33 9.10
CA SER A 420 -6.47 10.54 9.38
C SER A 420 -6.92 11.99 9.25
N VAL A 421 -8.22 12.18 9.12
CA VAL A 421 -8.90 13.46 9.32
C VAL A 421 -9.34 13.54 10.77
N ILE A 422 -8.97 14.61 11.45
CA ILE A 422 -9.34 14.94 12.81
C ILE A 422 -10.22 16.19 12.79
N ARG A 423 -11.42 16.12 13.37
CA ARG A 423 -12.24 17.31 13.61
C ARG A 423 -12.03 17.83 15.02
N CYS A 424 -11.58 19.07 15.12
CA CYS A 424 -11.58 19.84 16.36
C CYS A 424 -12.90 20.62 16.45
N ILE A 425 -13.70 20.36 17.49
CA ILE A 425 -14.99 21.03 17.72
C ILE A 425 -14.96 22.04 18.87
N ASN A 426 -13.87 22.07 19.63
CA ASN A 426 -13.71 22.99 20.74
C ASN A 426 -12.52 23.90 20.42
N PRO A 427 -12.76 25.18 20.06
CA PRO A 427 -11.67 26.11 19.93
C PRO A 427 -10.94 26.17 21.27
N ARG A 428 -9.61 26.08 21.27
CA ARG A 428 -8.76 26.02 22.48
C ARG A 428 -8.41 24.64 23.05
N ALA A 429 -8.49 23.60 22.24
CA ALA A 429 -7.80 22.34 22.54
C ALA A 429 -6.26 22.49 22.39
N ILE A 430 -5.49 22.03 23.37
CA ILE A 430 -4.02 21.91 23.29
C ILE A 430 -3.69 20.52 22.73
N PRO A 431 -2.75 20.36 21.79
CA PRO A 431 -2.42 19.04 21.22
C PRO A 431 -1.81 18.03 22.20
N ASN A 432 -1.34 18.46 23.38
CA ASN A 432 -0.96 17.66 24.55
C ASN A 432 -1.72 18.22 25.77
N CYS A 433 -2.55 17.42 26.45
CA CYS A 433 -3.48 17.93 27.47
C CYS A 433 -3.27 17.36 28.87
N LEU A 434 -2.90 18.25 29.79
CA LEU A 434 -3.03 18.08 31.23
C LEU A 434 -4.41 18.57 31.70
N GLY A 435 -5.20 17.66 32.31
CA GLY A 435 -6.13 17.99 33.40
C GLY A 435 -7.55 18.53 33.11
N ILE A 436 -8.15 18.35 31.93
CA ILE A 436 -9.53 18.86 31.67
C ILE A 436 -10.43 17.85 30.95
N LEU A 437 -11.51 17.45 31.64
CA LEU A 437 -12.59 16.60 31.13
C LEU A 437 -13.33 17.31 29.97
N ASP A 438 -13.64 16.56 28.90
CA ASP A 438 -14.30 16.98 27.65
C ASP A 438 -13.53 17.87 26.65
N ARG A 439 -12.20 18.09 26.79
CA ARG A 439 -11.46 18.95 25.82
C ARG A 439 -11.25 18.36 24.43
N HIS A 440 -11.31 17.04 24.29
CA HIS A 440 -11.02 16.34 23.04
C HIS A 440 -12.19 15.49 22.61
N ILE A 441 -13.20 16.11 22.02
CA ILE A 441 -14.05 15.36 21.09
C ILE A 441 -13.38 15.46 19.74
N PHE A 442 -12.31 14.69 19.57
CA PHE A 442 -11.74 14.47 18.27
C PHE A 442 -12.60 13.45 17.56
N SER A 443 -13.09 13.82 16.40
CA SER A 443 -13.68 12.84 15.49
C SER A 443 -12.63 12.46 14.47
N ARG A 444 -12.29 11.18 14.43
CA ARG A 444 -11.19 10.67 13.60
C ARG A 444 -11.71 9.79 12.47
N ILE A 445 -11.32 10.09 11.23
CA ILE A 445 -11.54 9.19 10.09
C ILE A 445 -10.21 8.84 9.43
N SER A 446 -9.93 7.55 9.21
CA SER A 446 -8.90 7.15 8.25
C SER A 446 -9.54 6.75 6.91
N LEU A 447 -9.00 7.30 5.82
CA LEU A 447 -9.45 7.02 4.45
C LEU A 447 -8.82 5.75 3.89
N LEU A 448 -7.60 5.39 4.35
CA LEU A 448 -6.87 4.19 3.91
C LEU A 448 -7.56 2.89 4.32
N THR A 449 -8.31 2.95 5.41
CA THR A 449 -8.98 1.80 6.00
C THR A 449 -10.38 1.62 5.40
N GLY A 450 -10.82 2.56 4.55
CA GLY A 450 -12.18 2.59 4.02
C GLY A 450 -13.24 2.77 5.11
N ALA A 451 -12.82 3.19 6.31
CA ALA A 451 -13.72 3.43 7.42
C ALA A 451 -14.71 4.56 7.08
N TYR A 452 -14.49 5.33 6.01
CA TYR A 452 -15.49 6.21 5.39
C TYR A 452 -16.85 5.56 5.06
N CYS A 453 -16.95 4.22 4.99
CA CYS A 453 -18.18 3.50 4.64
C CYS A 453 -18.61 2.46 5.70
N GLY A 454 -18.08 2.54 6.92
CA GLY A 454 -18.44 1.66 8.03
C GLY A 454 -17.83 2.19 9.32
N ALA A 455 -18.61 2.97 10.07
CA ALA A 455 -18.32 3.52 11.40
C ALA A 455 -16.85 3.94 11.69
N PRO A 456 -16.38 5.12 11.23
CA PRO A 456 -15.13 5.75 11.64
C PRO A 456 -15.37 6.91 12.61
N PHE A 457 -16.06 6.67 13.72
CA PHE A 457 -16.33 7.76 14.66
C PHE A 457 -15.97 7.28 16.04
N ASP A 458 -14.69 7.09 16.33
CA ASP A 458 -14.35 7.12 17.74
C ASP A 458 -14.42 8.56 18.22
N LEU A 459 -15.28 8.76 19.21
CA LEU A 459 -15.10 9.83 20.16
C LEU A 459 -13.92 9.43 21.02
N ASP A 460 -12.74 9.84 20.59
CA ASP A 460 -11.54 9.62 21.36
C ASP A 460 -11.48 10.68 22.47
N SER A 461 -12.24 10.43 23.55
CA SER A 461 -12.08 11.15 24.80
C SER A 461 -11.05 10.39 25.64
N THR A 462 -9.77 10.57 25.36
CA THR A 462 -8.75 10.01 26.23
C THR A 462 -8.79 10.72 27.60
N ASN A 463 -9.12 10.00 28.68
CA ASN A 463 -8.71 10.40 30.03
C ASN A 463 -7.19 10.14 30.13
N ARG A 464 -6.36 11.07 29.66
CA ARG A 464 -4.88 10.95 29.75
C ARG A 464 -4.38 11.47 31.10
N TYR A 465 -4.78 10.86 32.21
CA TYR A 465 -4.13 11.14 33.49
C TYR A 465 -2.85 10.30 33.72
N ASP A 466 -2.66 9.19 32.98
CA ASP A 466 -1.49 8.29 33.14
C ASP A 466 -0.44 8.39 32.01
N TRP A 467 -0.64 9.26 31.02
CA TRP A 467 0.32 9.50 29.92
C TRP A 467 1.10 10.81 30.10
N ASP A 468 1.02 11.41 31.29
CA ASP A 468 1.64 12.70 31.62
C ASP A 468 3.18 12.61 31.78
N GLU A 469 3.76 11.41 31.66
CA GLU A 469 5.21 11.17 31.59
C GLU A 469 5.60 10.62 30.21
N GLU A 470 5.30 11.36 29.15
CA GLU A 470 5.96 11.08 27.89
C GLU A 470 7.45 11.43 28.01
N PRO A 471 8.37 10.49 27.72
CA PRO A 471 9.80 10.73 27.88
C PRO A 471 10.23 11.93 27.03
N GLU A 472 11.26 12.68 27.46
CA GLU A 472 11.86 13.85 26.78
C GLU A 472 12.33 13.59 25.33
N ILE A 473 12.16 12.37 24.83
CA ILE A 473 12.52 11.94 23.50
C ILE A 473 11.69 12.74 22.48
N CYS A 474 12.41 13.31 21.50
CA CYS A 474 11.88 14.15 20.44
C CYS A 474 10.74 13.48 19.66
N GLN A 475 9.51 13.82 20.02
CA GLN A 475 8.31 13.33 19.38
C GLN A 475 7.96 14.18 18.15
N ILE A 476 8.55 13.86 17.00
CA ILE A 476 8.18 14.54 15.76
C ILE A 476 6.76 14.08 15.34
N ARG A 477 5.90 15.02 14.95
CA ARG A 477 4.58 14.74 14.38
C ARG A 477 4.50 15.28 12.94
N PRO A 478 3.84 14.56 12.02
CA PRO A 478 3.66 14.96 10.62
C PRO A 478 2.98 16.33 10.40
N GLY A 479 2.31 16.85 11.43
CA GLY A 479 1.67 18.16 11.42
C GLY A 479 0.15 18.13 11.34
N TYR A 480 -0.47 19.30 11.54
CA TYR A 480 -1.90 19.52 11.36
C TYR A 480 -2.13 20.49 10.18
N PHE A 481 -2.83 20.01 9.16
CA PHE A 481 -3.11 20.78 7.95
C PHE A 481 -4.61 20.94 7.79
N LEU A 482 -5.09 22.18 7.65
CA LEU A 482 -6.51 22.45 7.54
C LEU A 482 -7.09 21.86 6.24
N ILE A 483 -8.28 21.29 6.34
CA ILE A 483 -9.04 20.77 5.20
C ILE A 483 -10.46 21.29 5.20
N ASP A 484 -11.03 21.43 4.00
CA ASP A 484 -12.46 21.63 3.79
C ASP A 484 -13.11 20.33 3.34
N ILE A 485 -14.27 20.04 3.90
CA ILE A 485 -15.02 18.80 3.65
C ILE A 485 -16.36 19.16 3.01
N PRO A 486 -16.68 18.61 1.83
CA PRO A 486 -17.94 18.87 1.16
C PRO A 486 -19.15 18.68 2.08
N GLY A 487 -20.13 19.59 2.00
CA GLY A 487 -21.25 19.62 2.95
C GLY A 487 -22.11 18.35 2.99
N ASN A 488 -22.20 17.58 1.90
CA ASN A 488 -22.86 16.27 1.87
C ASN A 488 -22.06 15.19 2.64
N LEU A 489 -20.75 15.19 2.46
CA LEU A 489 -19.80 14.32 3.14
C LEU A 489 -19.77 14.65 4.64
N ARG A 490 -19.65 15.93 4.99
CA ARG A 490 -19.72 16.42 6.37
C ARG A 490 -21.02 16.07 7.07
N ARG A 491 -22.19 16.22 6.41
CA ARG A 491 -23.47 15.82 7.01
C ARG A 491 -23.59 14.32 7.24
N SER A 492 -23.02 13.52 6.34
CA SER A 492 -22.97 12.06 6.50
C SER A 492 -22.06 11.67 7.67
N TRP A 493 -20.96 12.40 7.86
CA TRP A 493 -20.05 12.30 9.00
C TRP A 493 -20.76 12.60 10.33
N GLU A 494 -21.52 13.69 10.40
CA GLU A 494 -22.08 14.21 11.66
C GLU A 494 -23.19 13.34 12.28
N LYS A 495 -23.98 12.63 11.47
CA LYS A 495 -25.11 11.81 11.94
C LYS A 495 -24.73 10.77 13.01
N PRO A 496 -23.82 9.83 12.73
CA PRO A 496 -23.37 8.81 13.68
C PRO A 496 -22.55 9.39 14.85
N GLN A 497 -21.77 10.46 14.63
CA GLN A 497 -21.09 11.17 15.72
C GLN A 497 -22.09 11.74 16.74
N THR A 498 -23.19 12.31 16.26
CA THR A 498 -24.23 12.87 17.12
C THR A 498 -24.82 11.79 18.03
N PHE A 499 -24.98 10.58 17.50
CA PHE A 499 -25.43 9.43 18.26
C PHE A 499 -24.42 9.03 19.35
N GLN A 500 -23.13 8.93 19.00
CA GLN A 500 -22.10 8.56 19.96
C GLN A 500 -21.85 9.63 21.02
N ARG A 501 -21.92 10.93 20.68
CA ARG A 501 -21.85 12.01 21.68
C ARG A 501 -22.93 11.85 22.74
N ARG A 502 -24.16 11.49 22.32
CA ARG A 502 -25.25 11.23 23.27
C ARG A 502 -24.95 10.04 24.17
N ILE A 503 -24.38 8.96 23.63
CA ILE A 503 -23.97 7.79 24.42
C ILE A 503 -22.86 8.17 25.41
N LEU A 504 -21.82 8.86 24.96
CA LEU A 504 -20.71 9.27 25.81
C LEU A 504 -21.19 10.21 26.93
N GLN A 505 -22.00 11.22 26.58
CA GLN A 505 -22.58 12.13 27.57
C GLN A 505 -23.42 11.38 28.60
N ALA A 506 -24.18 10.36 28.18
CA ALA A 506 -24.95 9.52 29.08
C ALA A 506 -24.05 8.69 30.02
N LYS A 507 -22.90 8.18 29.55
CA LYS A 507 -21.91 7.50 30.39
C LYS A 507 -21.24 8.44 31.39
N ILE A 508 -20.79 9.61 30.92
CA ILE A 508 -20.21 10.68 31.76
C ILE A 508 -21.16 11.05 32.88
N ASN A 509 -22.41 11.34 32.54
CA ASN A 509 -23.43 11.77 33.51
C ASN A 509 -23.77 10.68 34.55
N LYS A 510 -23.57 9.40 34.22
CA LYS A 510 -23.80 8.28 35.13
C LYS A 510 -22.60 7.96 36.02
N LYS A 511 -21.43 8.57 35.78
CA LYS A 511 -20.14 8.17 36.39
C LYS A 511 -19.83 6.68 36.22
N ASP A 512 -20.34 6.05 35.15
CA ASP A 512 -20.04 4.65 34.80
C ASP A 512 -18.65 4.58 34.16
N TRP A 513 -17.62 4.83 34.97
CA TRP A 513 -16.21 4.72 34.59
C TRP A 513 -15.64 3.47 35.27
N VAL A 514 -15.71 2.33 34.58
CA VAL A 514 -14.95 1.12 34.92
C VAL A 514 -14.09 0.76 33.71
#